data_AF-A0A3N5X9P9-F1
#
_entry.id   AF-A0A3N5X9P9-F1
#
_cell.length_a   1.000
_cell.length_b   1.000
_cell.length_c   1.000
_cell.angle_alpha   90.00
_cell.angle_beta   90.00
_cell.angle_gamma   90.00
#
_symmetry.space_group_name_H-M   'P 1'
#
loop_
_entity.id
_entity.type
_entity.pdbx_description
1 polymer ?
#
loop_
_entity_poly.entity_id
_entity_poly.type
_entity_poly.pdbx_seq_one_letter_code
_entity_poly.pdbx_strand_id
1 'polypeptide(L)'
;EEEAFWQEGTPGQPIIYWLDVQAIGSGTGAQFGWKTSTDHWNDDAVWGQGMEPYPGPWWELRYPPQHPYGGQSIDLAFVIAGPEMEEIDWGDAPDPTYPTLSASNGANHTISPNVYMGAWVESDPDGQPDATATGDDALDFTDDEDGVTFTSPLVPGLGATVDVTTSTSGTIDAWIDFDRDGTWIQPYDQIAAGLWVPGGLTTISYTVPPSAMPGLTFARFRFNTLGPLPFTGPAPDGEVEDYQVRIEELETYKWIQRPDLTTTGIDVRATEPFLLADDYLCTMPGWVNEIHLWGSWLNDYLPFGFDPLAVEFTLSIHRDIPAWESPTGYSMPGEVLWHRVFPAGGFQAMIWQPGIEEGWLEPPTNYLFPADWTCWHYSFYLPIWESFHQIGTPDSGIVYWLDVQARPLDQEAFWGWKTSLEHWNDDAVWALGIEPYPGPWNELRYPPQHPYYPESIDLAFALRSEIDTDVPGSAPGAPKFGLWQNAPNPFNPFTVIDYEVPAGGAKVRLEVYDAGGRLVTTLVDDFRTEGRHTVQWDGRGAGGRELPSGIYLYRLSTPAEEATRKMLLLK
;
A
#
# COMPACT_ATOMS: atom_id res chain seq x y z
N GLU A 1 8.43 -35.47 -42.29
CA GLU A 1 9.52 -34.51 -42.57
C GLU A 1 9.98 -34.53 -44.02
N GLU A 2 10.44 -35.66 -44.57
CA GLU A 2 11.03 -35.71 -45.93
C GLU A 2 10.13 -35.25 -47.10
N GLU A 3 8.80 -35.23 -46.93
CA GLU A 3 7.83 -34.77 -47.95
C GLU A 3 7.13 -33.45 -47.57
N ALA A 4 7.42 -32.87 -46.40
CA ALA A 4 6.76 -31.64 -45.95
C ALA A 4 7.33 -30.42 -46.66
N PHE A 5 6.49 -29.41 -46.91
CA PHE A 5 6.95 -28.13 -47.44
C PHE A 5 7.65 -27.34 -46.33
N TRP A 6 8.90 -26.93 -46.58
CA TRP A 6 9.66 -26.10 -45.67
C TRP A 6 9.43 -24.61 -46.00
N GLN A 7 8.80 -23.87 -45.07
CA GLN A 7 8.68 -22.42 -45.19
C GLN A 7 10.00 -21.76 -44.78
N GLU A 8 10.51 -20.87 -45.62
CA GLU A 8 11.69 -20.04 -45.36
C GLU A 8 11.24 -18.61 -45.01
N GLY A 9 12.05 -17.89 -44.23
CA GLY A 9 11.76 -16.52 -43.83
C GLY A 9 12.23 -16.23 -42.40
N THR A 10 12.33 -14.96 -42.04
CA THR A 10 12.57 -14.50 -40.66
C THR A 10 11.60 -13.38 -40.33
N PRO A 11 11.33 -13.07 -39.05
CA PRO A 11 10.44 -11.95 -38.68
C PRO A 11 10.85 -10.61 -39.32
N GLY A 12 12.16 -10.35 -39.49
CA GLY A 12 12.67 -9.13 -40.14
C GLY A 12 12.69 -9.18 -41.68
N GLN A 13 12.53 -10.36 -42.29
CA GLN A 13 12.49 -10.57 -43.73
C GLN A 13 11.50 -11.72 -44.07
N PRO A 14 10.19 -11.45 -44.03
CA PRO A 14 9.18 -12.48 -44.32
C PRO A 14 9.16 -12.84 -45.80
N ILE A 15 8.85 -14.10 -46.12
CA ILE A 15 8.62 -14.59 -47.48
C ILE A 15 7.13 -14.91 -47.62
N ILE A 16 6.51 -14.39 -48.69
CA ILE A 16 5.09 -14.63 -48.98
C ILE A 16 4.96 -15.90 -49.83
N TYR A 17 4.10 -16.81 -49.39
CA TYR A 17 3.74 -18.04 -50.11
C TYR A 17 2.27 -18.00 -50.53
N TRP A 18 1.95 -18.65 -51.65
CA TRP A 18 0.58 -18.87 -52.12
C TRP A 18 0.21 -20.34 -51.98
N LEU A 19 -1.00 -20.61 -51.50
CA LEU A 19 -1.60 -21.95 -51.48
C LEU A 19 -2.67 -22.02 -52.57
N ASP A 20 -2.47 -22.88 -53.57
CA ASP A 20 -3.51 -23.24 -54.52
C ASP A 20 -4.14 -24.60 -54.18
N VAL A 21 -5.40 -24.79 -54.58
CA VAL A 21 -6.14 -26.03 -54.35
C VAL A 21 -6.90 -26.41 -55.61
N GLN A 22 -6.56 -27.58 -56.16
CA GLN A 22 -7.35 -28.23 -57.20
C GLN A 22 -8.05 -29.49 -56.65
N ALA A 23 -9.37 -29.40 -56.48
CA ALA A 23 -10.18 -30.54 -56.08
C ALA A 23 -10.66 -31.36 -57.29
N ILE A 24 -10.30 -32.64 -57.35
CA ILE A 24 -10.73 -33.58 -58.41
C ILE A 24 -11.81 -34.52 -57.83
N GLY A 25 -13.07 -34.27 -58.19
CA GLY A 25 -14.19 -35.10 -57.74
C GLY A 25 -14.17 -36.51 -58.34
N SER A 26 -14.35 -37.55 -57.50
CA SER A 26 -14.30 -38.96 -57.91
C SER A 26 -15.61 -39.52 -58.50
N GLY A 27 -16.66 -38.70 -58.66
CA GLY A 27 -17.97 -39.08 -59.19
C GLY A 27 -18.48 -38.12 -60.28
N THR A 28 -19.28 -38.63 -61.22
CA THR A 28 -19.87 -37.81 -62.29
C THR A 28 -20.74 -36.71 -61.70
N GLY A 29 -20.32 -35.46 -61.89
CA GLY A 29 -21.04 -34.26 -61.44
C GLY A 29 -20.67 -33.75 -60.05
N ALA A 30 -19.72 -34.37 -59.35
CA ALA A 30 -19.24 -33.84 -58.07
C ALA A 30 -18.42 -32.54 -58.28
N GLN A 31 -18.79 -31.49 -57.56
CA GLN A 31 -18.08 -30.21 -57.54
C GLN A 31 -17.74 -29.85 -56.10
N PHE A 32 -16.55 -29.32 -55.89
CA PHE A 32 -16.08 -28.78 -54.62
C PHE A 32 -15.94 -27.26 -54.73
N GLY A 33 -16.34 -26.55 -53.68
CA GLY A 33 -16.17 -25.10 -53.59
C GLY A 33 -15.46 -24.72 -52.30
N TRP A 34 -14.53 -23.78 -52.39
CA TRP A 34 -13.79 -23.26 -51.24
C TRP A 34 -14.59 -22.16 -50.53
N LYS A 35 -14.64 -22.20 -49.20
CA LYS A 35 -15.23 -21.16 -48.36
C LYS A 35 -14.40 -19.87 -48.37
N THR A 36 -15.10 -18.74 -48.38
CA THR A 36 -14.50 -17.40 -48.26
C THR A 36 -14.13 -17.07 -46.81
N SER A 37 -13.11 -16.22 -46.61
CA SER A 37 -12.75 -15.60 -45.33
C SER A 37 -13.28 -14.16 -45.26
N THR A 38 -13.56 -13.67 -44.04
CA THR A 38 -13.77 -12.24 -43.77
C THR A 38 -12.48 -11.52 -43.37
N ASP A 39 -11.43 -12.29 -43.06
CA ASP A 39 -10.13 -11.78 -42.68
C ASP A 39 -9.26 -11.67 -43.92
N HIS A 40 -8.87 -10.42 -44.23
CA HIS A 40 -8.08 -10.07 -45.41
C HIS A 40 -6.61 -9.88 -45.00
N TRP A 41 -5.68 -10.59 -45.65
CA TRP A 41 -4.24 -10.50 -45.36
C TRP A 41 -3.40 -10.39 -46.64
N ASN A 42 -2.56 -9.35 -46.69
CA ASN A 42 -1.60 -9.03 -47.76
C ASN A 42 -2.19 -8.75 -49.17
N ASP A 43 -2.87 -9.71 -49.81
CA ASP A 43 -3.40 -9.58 -51.19
C ASP A 43 -4.68 -10.41 -51.41
N ASP A 44 -5.42 -10.12 -52.49
CA ASP A 44 -6.71 -10.75 -52.81
C ASP A 44 -6.55 -12.20 -53.33
N ALA A 45 -7.44 -13.12 -52.95
CA ALA A 45 -7.44 -14.46 -53.52
C ALA A 45 -7.69 -14.46 -55.04
N VAL A 46 -7.08 -15.43 -55.72
CA VAL A 46 -7.11 -15.57 -57.18
C VAL A 46 -7.66 -16.93 -57.61
N TRP A 47 -8.08 -17.05 -58.87
CA TRP A 47 -8.49 -18.30 -59.49
C TRP A 47 -7.83 -18.48 -60.86
N GLY A 48 -7.67 -19.74 -61.26
CA GLY A 48 -7.15 -20.17 -62.55
C GLY A 48 -8.00 -21.31 -63.13
N GLN A 49 -7.91 -21.53 -64.44
CA GLN A 49 -8.59 -22.63 -65.11
C GLN A 49 -7.56 -23.52 -65.82
N GLY A 50 -7.27 -24.68 -65.23
CA GLY A 50 -6.32 -25.65 -65.76
C GLY A 50 -6.18 -26.88 -64.88
N MET A 51 -5.09 -27.63 -65.08
CA MET A 51 -4.69 -28.78 -64.24
C MET A 51 -3.37 -28.43 -63.56
N GLU A 52 -3.20 -28.88 -62.31
CA GLU A 52 -1.93 -28.72 -61.60
C GLU A 52 -0.81 -29.59 -62.19
N PRO A 53 0.44 -29.08 -62.26
CA PRO A 53 0.87 -27.72 -61.92
C PRO A 53 0.39 -26.69 -62.96
N TYR A 54 -0.28 -25.61 -62.53
CA TYR A 54 -0.90 -24.61 -63.42
C TYR A 54 0.06 -23.47 -63.83
N PRO A 55 0.46 -23.36 -65.12
CA PRO A 55 1.36 -22.31 -65.59
C PRO A 55 0.61 -21.09 -66.16
N GLY A 56 -0.71 -21.07 -66.07
CA GLY A 56 -1.54 -20.04 -66.70
C GLY A 56 -1.63 -18.75 -65.88
N PRO A 57 -2.28 -17.71 -66.42
CA PRO A 57 -2.53 -16.49 -65.67
C PRO A 57 -3.54 -16.73 -64.54
N TRP A 58 -3.36 -16.02 -63.44
CA TRP A 58 -4.28 -15.99 -62.31
C TRP A 58 -5.14 -14.72 -62.37
N TRP A 59 -6.41 -14.84 -61.99
CA TRP A 59 -7.36 -13.74 -61.98
C TRP A 59 -7.92 -13.52 -60.58
N GLU A 60 -8.02 -12.27 -60.14
CA GLU A 60 -8.63 -11.93 -58.85
C GLU A 60 -10.06 -12.45 -58.73
N LEU A 61 -10.37 -12.98 -57.55
CA LEU A 61 -11.73 -13.31 -57.14
C LEU A 61 -12.42 -12.07 -56.60
N ARG A 62 -13.62 -11.80 -57.11
CA ARG A 62 -14.48 -10.71 -56.64
C ARG A 62 -15.89 -11.22 -56.43
N TYR A 63 -16.56 -10.68 -55.43
CA TYR A 63 -17.98 -10.97 -55.20
C TYR A 63 -18.79 -10.59 -56.44
N PRO A 64 -19.72 -11.46 -56.88
CA PRO A 64 -20.50 -11.19 -58.08
C PRO A 64 -21.45 -10.00 -57.86
N PRO A 65 -21.86 -9.27 -58.91
CA PRO A 65 -22.67 -8.04 -58.77
C PRO A 65 -24.01 -8.22 -58.03
N GLN A 66 -24.52 -9.45 -57.95
CA GLN A 66 -25.76 -9.78 -57.25
C GLN A 66 -25.57 -10.05 -55.75
N HIS A 67 -24.32 -10.19 -55.30
CA HIS A 67 -23.99 -10.37 -53.88
C HIS A 67 -24.03 -9.02 -53.14
N PRO A 68 -24.39 -8.97 -51.84
CA PRO A 68 -24.34 -7.74 -51.05
C PRO A 68 -22.98 -7.02 -51.08
N TYR A 69 -21.89 -7.77 -51.27
CA TYR A 69 -20.53 -7.25 -51.40
C TYR A 69 -20.03 -7.15 -52.85
N GLY A 70 -20.93 -7.11 -53.84
CA GLY A 70 -20.58 -7.16 -55.26
C GLY A 70 -19.47 -6.18 -55.66
N GLY A 71 -18.42 -6.71 -56.29
CA GLY A 71 -17.23 -5.96 -56.72
C GLY A 71 -16.09 -5.89 -55.68
N GLN A 72 -16.36 -6.17 -54.41
CA GLN A 72 -15.32 -6.31 -53.39
C GLN A 72 -14.49 -7.58 -53.64
N SER A 73 -13.25 -7.58 -53.18
CA SER A 73 -12.38 -8.75 -53.26
C SER A 73 -12.82 -9.87 -52.34
N ILE A 74 -12.35 -11.08 -52.64
CA ILE A 74 -12.62 -12.29 -51.90
C ILE A 74 -11.29 -12.83 -51.40
N ASP A 75 -11.25 -13.24 -50.14
CA ASP A 75 -10.23 -14.15 -49.62
C ASP A 75 -10.83 -15.52 -49.29
N LEU A 76 -9.98 -16.54 -49.18
CA LEU A 76 -10.36 -17.94 -48.98
C LEU A 76 -9.86 -18.43 -47.62
N ALA A 77 -10.69 -19.19 -46.90
CA ALA A 77 -10.40 -19.61 -45.53
C ALA A 77 -9.54 -20.88 -45.49
N PHE A 78 -8.40 -20.84 -44.80
CA PHE A 78 -7.52 -22.00 -44.56
C PHE A 78 -6.68 -21.83 -43.30
N VAL A 79 -6.09 -22.94 -42.84
CA VAL A 79 -5.07 -22.97 -41.78
C VAL A 79 -3.91 -23.86 -42.25
N ILE A 80 -2.68 -23.44 -41.99
CA ILE A 80 -1.46 -24.24 -42.23
C ILE A 80 -0.86 -24.53 -40.86
N ALA A 81 -0.63 -25.80 -40.55
CA ALA A 81 -0.02 -26.23 -39.29
C ALA A 81 1.34 -26.89 -39.55
N GLY A 82 2.33 -26.57 -38.71
CA GLY A 82 3.63 -27.26 -38.64
C GLY A 82 3.58 -28.44 -37.66
N PRO A 83 4.72 -29.11 -37.37
CA PRO A 83 4.80 -29.91 -36.15
C PRO A 83 4.42 -29.01 -34.97
N GLU A 84 3.60 -29.51 -34.05
CA GLU A 84 3.32 -28.83 -32.78
C GLU A 84 4.69 -28.51 -32.15
N MET A 85 5.11 -27.25 -32.19
CA MET A 85 6.13 -26.80 -31.25
C MET A 85 5.43 -26.91 -29.90
N GLU A 86 6.04 -27.63 -28.96
CA GLU A 86 5.58 -27.56 -27.57
C GLU A 86 5.65 -26.09 -27.20
N GLU A 87 4.47 -25.47 -27.06
CA GLU A 87 4.33 -24.13 -26.52
C GLU A 87 4.71 -24.25 -25.04
N ILE A 88 5.71 -23.47 -24.64
CA ILE A 88 6.25 -23.50 -23.29
C ILE A 88 6.01 -22.12 -22.70
N ASP A 89 5.35 -22.12 -21.56
CA ASP A 89 5.23 -20.97 -20.67
C ASP A 89 6.50 -20.88 -19.79
N TRP A 90 6.99 -19.67 -19.56
CA TRP A 90 8.18 -19.36 -18.76
C TRP A 90 7.86 -18.18 -17.84
N GLY A 91 8.47 -18.14 -16.65
CA GLY A 91 8.36 -16.94 -15.81
C GLY A 91 9.25 -15.78 -16.28
N ASP A 92 9.22 -14.70 -15.49
CA ASP A 92 9.83 -13.41 -15.81
C ASP A 92 10.50 -12.70 -14.60
N ALA A 93 10.64 -13.39 -13.47
CA ALA A 93 11.39 -12.86 -12.31
C ALA A 93 12.85 -12.55 -12.70
N PRO A 94 13.52 -11.57 -12.03
CA PRO A 94 14.86 -11.15 -12.42
C PRO A 94 15.92 -12.27 -12.38
N ASP A 95 16.54 -12.54 -13.53
CA ASP A 95 17.67 -13.46 -13.70
C ASP A 95 19.04 -12.74 -13.51
N PRO A 96 20.10 -13.39 -12.99
CA PRO A 96 20.22 -14.79 -12.55
C PRO A 96 19.90 -15.02 -11.07
N THR A 97 19.36 -14.01 -10.41
CA THR A 97 19.01 -14.04 -8.99
C THR A 97 17.91 -15.08 -8.77
N TYR A 98 16.81 -14.91 -9.47
CA TYR A 98 15.73 -15.88 -9.58
C TYR A 98 15.92 -16.67 -10.89
N PRO A 99 16.01 -18.01 -10.86
CA PRO A 99 16.26 -18.78 -12.07
C PRO A 99 15.07 -18.69 -13.02
N THR A 100 15.22 -17.94 -14.10
CA THR A 100 14.11 -17.61 -15.02
C THR A 100 14.46 -17.99 -16.45
N LEU A 101 15.68 -17.69 -16.90
CA LEU A 101 16.14 -18.12 -18.21
C LEU A 101 16.39 -19.64 -18.27
N SER A 102 16.24 -20.22 -19.46
CA SER A 102 16.64 -21.59 -19.79
C SER A 102 18.09 -21.86 -19.41
N ALA A 103 18.98 -20.88 -19.62
CA ALA A 103 20.39 -20.95 -19.22
C ALA A 103 20.60 -21.12 -17.71
N SER A 104 19.64 -20.65 -16.90
CA SER A 104 19.62 -20.75 -15.44
C SER A 104 18.78 -21.94 -14.94
N ASN A 105 18.31 -22.80 -15.85
CA ASN A 105 17.32 -23.85 -15.56
C ASN A 105 16.03 -23.25 -14.97
N GLY A 106 15.53 -22.18 -15.58
CA GLY A 106 14.32 -21.49 -15.15
C GLY A 106 13.08 -22.38 -15.13
N ALA A 107 12.11 -21.99 -14.30
CA ALA A 107 10.81 -22.65 -14.27
C ALA A 107 10.11 -22.46 -15.62
N ASN A 108 9.56 -23.55 -16.15
CA ASN A 108 8.79 -23.52 -17.39
C ASN A 108 7.80 -24.67 -17.43
N HIS A 109 6.70 -24.49 -18.17
CA HIS A 109 5.61 -25.44 -18.27
C HIS A 109 5.21 -25.65 -19.74
N THR A 110 5.02 -26.90 -20.17
CA THR A 110 4.38 -27.15 -21.47
C THR A 110 2.92 -26.72 -21.40
N ILE A 111 2.47 -25.82 -22.26
CA ILE A 111 1.10 -25.31 -22.24
C ILE A 111 0.11 -26.41 -22.57
N SER A 112 -0.93 -26.52 -21.74
CA SER A 112 -2.06 -27.42 -21.95
C SER A 112 -3.35 -26.61 -22.00
N PRO A 113 -4.22 -26.77 -23.01
CA PRO A 113 -5.35 -25.85 -23.29
C PRO A 113 -6.39 -25.64 -22.16
N ASN A 114 -6.28 -26.31 -21.02
CA ASN A 114 -7.19 -26.18 -19.88
C ASN A 114 -6.47 -26.29 -18.52
N VAL A 115 -5.16 -26.04 -18.48
CA VAL A 115 -4.36 -26.08 -17.24
C VAL A 115 -3.56 -24.79 -17.17
N TYR A 116 -4.08 -23.84 -16.42
CA TYR A 116 -3.53 -22.50 -16.22
C TYR A 116 -4.18 -21.87 -14.98
N MET A 117 -3.63 -20.76 -14.52
CA MET A 117 -4.07 -19.85 -13.49
C MET A 117 -4.73 -18.64 -14.16
N GLY A 118 -5.71 -18.03 -13.49
CA GLY A 118 -6.36 -16.84 -14.03
C GLY A 118 -7.18 -17.08 -15.31
N ALA A 119 -7.04 -16.21 -16.31
CA ALA A 119 -7.88 -16.21 -17.52
C ALA A 119 -7.21 -16.77 -18.77
N TRP A 120 -5.90 -16.63 -18.90
CA TRP A 120 -5.11 -17.02 -20.08
C TRP A 120 -3.77 -17.62 -19.65
N VAL A 121 -3.03 -18.17 -20.62
CA VAL A 121 -1.64 -18.63 -20.49
C VAL A 121 -0.99 -18.38 -21.83
N GLU A 122 0.23 -17.85 -21.86
CA GLU A 122 0.96 -17.58 -23.09
C GLU A 122 2.28 -18.35 -23.22
N SER A 123 2.83 -18.33 -24.44
CA SER A 123 3.99 -19.15 -24.79
C SER A 123 5.19 -18.28 -25.12
N ASP A 124 6.31 -18.60 -24.49
CA ASP A 124 7.57 -17.90 -24.67
C ASP A 124 8.68 -18.78 -25.27
N PRO A 125 9.53 -18.20 -26.12
CA PRO A 125 10.74 -18.88 -26.58
C PRO A 125 11.75 -19.17 -25.46
N ASP A 126 11.79 -18.34 -24.41
CA ASP A 126 12.65 -18.42 -23.21
C ASP A 126 12.09 -17.44 -22.15
N GLY A 127 12.50 -17.53 -20.89
CA GLY A 127 12.02 -16.62 -19.84
C GLY A 127 12.34 -15.14 -20.11
N GLN A 128 11.51 -14.23 -19.60
CA GLN A 128 11.55 -12.80 -19.91
C GLN A 128 11.96 -11.95 -18.69
N PRO A 129 13.12 -12.18 -18.05
CA PRO A 129 13.44 -11.55 -16.78
C PRO A 129 13.47 -10.01 -16.85
N ASP A 130 12.70 -9.36 -15.98
CA ASP A 130 12.71 -7.91 -15.85
C ASP A 130 12.82 -7.45 -14.38
N ALA A 131 12.75 -6.14 -14.12
CA ALA A 131 12.94 -5.61 -12.76
C ALA A 131 11.65 -5.63 -11.91
N THR A 132 10.51 -5.93 -12.52
CA THR A 132 9.19 -5.83 -11.92
C THR A 132 8.39 -7.12 -11.98
N ALA A 133 8.92 -8.18 -12.60
CA ALA A 133 8.15 -9.34 -13.04
C ALA A 133 6.95 -8.86 -13.88
N THR A 134 7.27 -8.19 -15.00
CA THR A 134 6.33 -7.75 -16.05
C THR A 134 6.96 -7.88 -17.46
N GLY A 135 7.74 -8.92 -17.72
CA GLY A 135 8.63 -9.00 -18.87
C GLY A 135 7.99 -9.48 -20.18
N ASP A 136 7.06 -10.41 -20.05
CA ASP A 136 6.15 -11.01 -21.05
C ASP A 136 4.92 -10.12 -21.32
N ASP A 137 4.37 -9.50 -20.26
CA ASP A 137 3.34 -8.43 -20.25
C ASP A 137 3.40 -7.41 -21.41
N ALA A 138 4.62 -7.08 -21.85
CA ALA A 138 4.88 -5.98 -22.79
C ALA A 138 4.75 -6.38 -24.27
N LEU A 139 4.61 -7.67 -24.60
CA LEU A 139 4.67 -8.13 -25.98
C LEU A 139 3.30 -8.17 -26.68
N ASP A 140 2.17 -8.28 -25.96
CA ASP A 140 0.86 -8.40 -26.62
C ASP A 140 -0.38 -7.74 -25.94
N PHE A 141 -0.21 -7.01 -24.84
CA PHE A 141 -1.26 -6.32 -24.08
C PHE A 141 -2.22 -7.22 -23.28
N THR A 142 -1.86 -8.49 -23.05
CA THR A 142 -2.53 -9.37 -22.09
C THR A 142 -1.57 -9.72 -20.97
N ASP A 143 -1.99 -9.42 -19.73
CA ASP A 143 -1.30 -9.68 -18.46
C ASP A 143 -1.76 -11.07 -18.02
N ASP A 144 -0.89 -12.08 -18.13
CA ASP A 144 -1.14 -13.45 -17.68
C ASP A 144 -0.75 -13.69 -16.21
N GLU A 145 -0.15 -12.71 -15.54
CA GLU A 145 -0.14 -12.55 -14.07
C GLU A 145 -1.52 -12.19 -13.47
N ASP A 146 -2.59 -12.78 -13.99
CA ASP A 146 -3.96 -12.55 -13.57
C ASP A 146 -4.53 -13.66 -12.66
N GLY A 147 -3.74 -14.70 -12.40
CA GLY A 147 -4.09 -15.84 -11.58
C GLY A 147 -3.99 -15.65 -10.07
N VAL A 148 -3.15 -14.73 -9.58
CA VAL A 148 -2.83 -14.58 -8.16
C VAL A 148 -3.15 -13.17 -7.64
N THR A 149 -3.76 -13.09 -6.45
CA THR A 149 -4.02 -11.81 -5.77
C THR A 149 -3.66 -11.88 -4.30
N PHE A 150 -2.73 -11.03 -3.86
CA PHE A 150 -2.37 -10.89 -2.44
C PHE A 150 -3.48 -10.14 -1.69
N THR A 151 -4.16 -10.84 -0.76
CA THR A 151 -5.34 -10.31 -0.06
C THR A 151 -5.04 -9.75 1.33
N SER A 152 -3.78 -9.79 1.75
CA SER A 152 -3.30 -9.26 3.02
C SER A 152 -1.86 -8.74 2.90
N PRO A 153 -1.42 -7.80 3.75
CA PRO A 153 -0.05 -7.33 3.75
C PRO A 153 0.93 -8.40 4.25
N LEU A 154 2.14 -8.43 3.68
CA LEU A 154 3.22 -9.32 4.13
C LEU A 154 3.97 -8.68 5.30
N VAL A 155 3.58 -8.98 6.53
CA VAL A 155 4.17 -8.37 7.74
C VAL A 155 4.92 -9.45 8.55
N PRO A 156 6.22 -9.26 8.89
CA PRO A 156 7.03 -10.25 9.60
C PRO A 156 6.35 -10.80 10.87
N GLY A 157 6.16 -12.12 10.91
CA GLY A 157 5.58 -12.81 12.06
C GLY A 157 4.05 -12.84 12.13
N LEU A 158 3.35 -12.21 11.19
CA LEU A 158 1.88 -12.25 11.09
C LEU A 158 1.41 -13.28 10.05
N GLY A 159 0.14 -13.68 10.17
CA GLY A 159 -0.54 -14.49 9.16
C GLY A 159 -0.86 -13.65 7.93
N ALA A 160 -0.73 -14.26 6.75
CA ALA A 160 -1.04 -13.66 5.46
C ALA A 160 -1.89 -14.63 4.60
N THR A 161 -2.63 -14.06 3.66
CA THR A 161 -3.48 -14.74 2.70
C THR A 161 -3.18 -14.28 1.28
N VAL A 162 -3.26 -15.23 0.34
CA VAL A 162 -3.20 -15.01 -1.10
C VAL A 162 -4.32 -15.82 -1.75
N ASP A 163 -5.02 -15.21 -2.70
CA ASP A 163 -6.03 -15.86 -3.51
C ASP A 163 -5.39 -16.32 -4.82
N VAL A 164 -5.65 -17.57 -5.22
CA VAL A 164 -5.21 -18.12 -6.50
C VAL A 164 -6.42 -18.68 -7.23
N THR A 165 -6.59 -18.31 -8.50
CA THR A 165 -7.66 -18.80 -9.37
C THR A 165 -7.07 -19.77 -10.37
N THR A 166 -7.54 -21.03 -10.41
CA THR A 166 -7.06 -22.01 -11.40
C THR A 166 -8.18 -22.45 -12.34
N SER A 167 -7.85 -22.72 -13.61
CA SER A 167 -8.85 -23.16 -14.61
C SER A 167 -9.36 -24.58 -14.37
N THR A 168 -8.57 -25.42 -13.70
CA THR A 168 -8.91 -26.80 -13.35
C THR A 168 -8.39 -27.19 -11.96
N SER A 169 -8.74 -28.38 -11.48
CA SER A 169 -8.15 -28.93 -10.26
C SER A 169 -6.71 -29.38 -10.51
N GLY A 170 -5.80 -29.05 -9.60
CA GLY A 170 -4.39 -29.39 -9.75
C GLY A 170 -3.61 -29.13 -8.48
N THR A 171 -2.31 -28.92 -8.63
CA THR A 171 -1.34 -28.73 -7.56
C THR A 171 -0.65 -27.39 -7.73
N ILE A 172 -0.58 -26.60 -6.65
CA ILE A 172 0.17 -25.34 -6.57
C ILE A 172 1.41 -25.54 -5.70
N ASP A 173 2.55 -25.09 -6.22
CA ASP A 173 3.74 -24.77 -5.44
C ASP A 173 4.01 -23.28 -5.54
N ALA A 174 4.33 -22.64 -4.43
CA ALA A 174 4.57 -21.20 -4.40
C ALA A 174 5.64 -20.80 -3.38
N TRP A 175 6.41 -19.77 -3.73
CA TRP A 175 7.52 -19.25 -2.94
C TRP A 175 7.49 -17.72 -2.87
N ILE A 176 8.01 -17.16 -1.78
CA ILE A 176 8.28 -15.73 -1.60
C ILE A 176 9.69 -15.61 -0.98
N ASP A 177 10.57 -14.81 -1.57
CA ASP A 177 11.91 -14.54 -1.00
C ASP A 177 11.77 -13.60 0.20
N PHE A 178 11.61 -14.18 1.40
CA PHE A 178 11.30 -13.40 2.59
C PHE A 178 12.50 -12.68 3.19
N ASP A 179 13.70 -13.23 3.07
CA ASP A 179 14.92 -12.63 3.60
C ASP A 179 15.60 -11.69 2.59
N ARG A 180 15.05 -11.58 1.37
CA ARG A 180 15.52 -10.71 0.29
C ARG A 180 16.97 -11.05 -0.09
N ASP A 181 17.35 -12.32 0.01
CA ASP A 181 18.69 -12.79 -0.35
C ASP A 181 18.84 -13.07 -1.84
N GLY A 182 17.74 -12.98 -2.58
CA GLY A 182 17.70 -13.20 -4.01
C GLY A 182 17.53 -14.67 -4.39
N THR A 183 16.97 -15.51 -3.51
CA THR A 183 16.73 -16.92 -3.78
C THR A 183 15.41 -17.40 -3.13
N TRP A 184 14.95 -18.59 -3.51
CA TRP A 184 13.83 -19.29 -2.84
C TRP A 184 14.27 -20.63 -2.23
N ILE A 185 15.57 -20.74 -1.87
CA ILE A 185 16.16 -22.00 -1.42
C ILE A 185 15.72 -22.32 0.02
N GLN A 186 15.34 -21.31 0.79
CA GLN A 186 15.12 -21.46 2.21
C GLN A 186 13.77 -22.13 2.42
N PRO A 187 13.68 -23.10 3.35
CA PRO A 187 12.40 -23.77 3.61
C PRO A 187 11.26 -22.84 4.02
N TYR A 188 11.58 -21.65 4.55
CA TYR A 188 10.58 -20.66 4.94
C TYR A 188 10.07 -19.81 3.77
N ASP A 189 10.72 -19.84 2.61
CA ASP A 189 10.25 -19.12 1.42
C ASP A 189 9.05 -19.83 0.79
N GLN A 190 8.94 -21.16 0.96
CA GLN A 190 7.86 -21.93 0.38
C GLN A 190 6.55 -21.74 1.16
N ILE A 191 5.59 -21.04 0.56
CA ILE A 191 4.27 -20.76 1.15
C ILE A 191 3.22 -21.82 0.76
N ALA A 192 3.43 -22.52 -0.36
CA ALA A 192 2.65 -23.69 -0.77
C ALA A 192 3.58 -24.78 -1.29
N ALA A 193 3.44 -25.99 -0.76
CA ALA A 193 4.26 -27.14 -1.10
C ALA A 193 3.36 -28.30 -1.55
N GLY A 194 3.17 -28.44 -2.85
CA GLY A 194 2.31 -29.45 -3.44
C GLY A 194 0.85 -29.32 -2.99
N LEU A 195 0.35 -28.08 -2.85
CA LEU A 195 -0.99 -27.84 -2.34
C LEU A 195 -2.02 -28.21 -3.42
N TRP A 196 -2.85 -29.20 -3.12
CA TRP A 196 -3.96 -29.55 -4.01
C TRP A 196 -5.07 -28.49 -3.92
N VAL A 197 -5.52 -27.99 -5.06
CA VAL A 197 -6.61 -27.01 -5.16
C VAL A 197 -7.73 -27.49 -6.09
N PRO A 198 -9.01 -27.24 -5.74
CA PRO A 198 -10.10 -27.39 -6.68
C PRO A 198 -10.02 -26.26 -7.72
N GLY A 199 -10.38 -26.54 -8.98
CA GLY A 199 -10.50 -25.49 -10.00
C GLY A 199 -11.42 -24.36 -9.54
N GLY A 200 -11.06 -23.13 -9.89
CA GLY A 200 -11.65 -21.89 -9.41
C GLY A 200 -10.80 -21.20 -8.34
N LEU A 201 -11.42 -20.28 -7.61
CA LEU A 201 -10.76 -19.48 -6.57
C LEU A 201 -10.46 -20.30 -5.31
N THR A 202 -9.20 -20.27 -4.87
CA THR A 202 -8.73 -20.85 -3.61
C THR A 202 -7.91 -19.83 -2.83
N THR A 203 -8.27 -19.57 -1.57
CA THR A 203 -7.47 -18.77 -0.64
C THR A 203 -6.45 -19.65 0.08
N ILE A 204 -5.16 -19.33 -0.09
CA ILE A 204 -4.03 -19.95 0.61
C ILE A 204 -3.68 -19.07 1.81
N SER A 205 -3.61 -19.66 2.99
CA SER A 205 -3.16 -18.99 4.22
C SER A 205 -1.78 -19.49 4.63
N TYR A 206 -0.88 -18.56 4.94
CA TYR A 206 0.49 -18.84 5.38
C TYR A 206 0.91 -17.86 6.48
N THR A 207 2.10 -18.05 7.05
CA THR A 207 2.67 -17.13 8.06
C THR A 207 3.94 -16.55 7.51
N VAL A 208 4.05 -15.22 7.53
CA VAL A 208 5.28 -14.52 7.13
C VAL A 208 6.35 -14.78 8.20
N PRO A 209 7.56 -15.23 7.85
CA PRO A 209 8.62 -15.47 8.83
C PRO A 209 8.90 -14.22 9.68
N PRO A 210 9.08 -14.33 11.00
CA PRO A 210 9.49 -13.20 11.84
C PRO A 210 10.83 -12.59 11.44
N SER A 211 11.66 -13.33 10.71
CA SER A 211 12.94 -12.90 10.15
C SER A 211 12.84 -12.24 8.77
N ALA A 212 11.63 -12.11 8.22
CA ALA A 212 11.44 -11.50 6.91
C ALA A 212 11.95 -10.05 6.91
N MET A 213 12.63 -9.66 5.83
CA MET A 213 13.23 -8.35 5.68
C MET A 213 12.27 -7.40 4.93
N PRO A 214 11.86 -6.27 5.52
CA PRO A 214 10.99 -5.30 4.84
C PRO A 214 11.59 -4.79 3.53
N GLY A 215 10.75 -4.56 2.52
CA GLY A 215 11.13 -4.07 1.19
C GLY A 215 10.49 -4.86 0.05
N LEU A 216 10.87 -4.51 -1.19
CA LEU A 216 10.45 -5.24 -2.39
C LEU A 216 11.24 -6.54 -2.55
N THR A 217 10.55 -7.58 -2.99
CA THR A 217 11.06 -8.94 -3.27
C THR A 217 10.18 -9.63 -4.31
N PHE A 218 10.46 -10.90 -4.63
CA PHE A 218 9.74 -11.65 -5.66
C PHE A 218 9.10 -12.93 -5.11
N ALA A 219 7.94 -13.24 -5.67
CA ALA A 219 7.21 -14.47 -5.47
C ALA A 219 7.12 -15.25 -6.79
N ARG A 220 7.03 -16.58 -6.70
CA ARG A 220 6.80 -17.48 -7.84
C ARG A 220 5.67 -18.44 -7.52
N PHE A 221 4.76 -18.64 -8.45
CA PHE A 221 3.69 -19.62 -8.41
C PHE A 221 3.85 -20.60 -9.57
N ARG A 222 3.64 -21.88 -9.30
CA ARG A 222 3.67 -22.93 -10.31
C ARG A 222 2.46 -23.82 -10.14
N PHE A 223 1.69 -23.98 -11.21
CA PHE A 223 0.48 -24.80 -11.23
C PHE A 223 0.61 -25.94 -12.24
N ASN A 224 0.19 -27.16 -11.88
CA ASN A 224 0.19 -28.32 -12.78
C ASN A 224 -0.80 -29.41 -12.31
N THR A 225 -1.03 -30.47 -13.11
CA THR A 225 -1.96 -31.56 -12.72
C THR A 225 -1.28 -32.81 -12.14
N LEU A 226 0.05 -32.89 -12.14
CA LEU A 226 0.80 -34.11 -11.85
C LEU A 226 1.40 -34.19 -10.44
N GLY A 227 1.61 -33.06 -9.77
CA GLY A 227 2.05 -33.03 -8.38
C GLY A 227 3.06 -31.91 -8.07
N PRO A 228 3.81 -32.04 -6.95
CA PRO A 228 4.70 -30.98 -6.48
C PRO A 228 5.89 -30.73 -7.42
N LEU A 229 6.24 -29.46 -7.62
CA LEU A 229 7.36 -29.00 -8.44
C LEU A 229 8.38 -28.21 -7.59
N PRO A 230 9.66 -28.20 -7.98
CA PRO A 230 10.62 -27.22 -7.46
C PRO A 230 10.42 -25.84 -8.12
N PHE A 231 11.00 -24.78 -7.57
CA PHE A 231 10.95 -23.42 -8.16
C PHE A 231 11.75 -23.26 -9.48
N THR A 232 12.32 -24.34 -10.03
CA THR A 232 13.15 -24.37 -11.24
C THR A 232 12.77 -25.51 -12.19
N GLY A 233 13.22 -25.45 -13.44
CA GLY A 233 13.14 -26.56 -14.40
C GLY A 233 11.73 -26.82 -14.97
N PRO A 234 11.64 -27.79 -15.88
CA PRO A 234 10.45 -28.02 -16.69
C PRO A 234 9.34 -28.77 -15.96
N ALA A 235 8.10 -28.44 -16.31
CA ALA A 235 6.90 -29.18 -15.95
C ALA A 235 6.10 -29.56 -17.22
N PRO A 236 5.42 -30.72 -17.21
CA PRO A 236 4.77 -31.27 -18.40
C PRO A 236 3.40 -30.67 -18.71
N ASP A 237 2.81 -29.90 -17.79
CA ASP A 237 1.59 -29.13 -18.01
C ASP A 237 1.51 -27.95 -17.02
N GLY A 238 0.67 -26.97 -17.35
CA GLY A 238 0.31 -25.87 -16.48
C GLY A 238 1.05 -24.59 -16.78
N GLU A 239 1.40 -23.83 -15.74
CA GLU A 239 1.89 -22.45 -15.86
C GLU A 239 2.80 -22.04 -14.69
N VAL A 240 3.65 -21.05 -14.95
CA VAL A 240 4.50 -20.28 -14.04
C VAL A 240 4.01 -18.83 -14.06
N GLU A 241 3.80 -18.25 -12.88
CA GLU A 241 3.62 -16.79 -12.76
C GLU A 241 4.59 -16.27 -11.70
N ASP A 242 5.17 -15.10 -11.93
CA ASP A 242 6.08 -14.42 -11.02
C ASP A 242 5.51 -13.05 -10.62
N TYR A 243 5.79 -12.60 -9.39
CA TYR A 243 5.21 -11.34 -8.89
C TYR A 243 6.22 -10.55 -8.07
N GLN A 244 6.35 -9.26 -8.35
CA GLN A 244 6.98 -8.34 -7.39
C GLN A 244 6.04 -8.05 -6.22
N VAL A 245 6.48 -8.37 -5.01
CA VAL A 245 5.72 -8.18 -3.77
C VAL A 245 6.48 -7.30 -2.78
N ARG A 246 5.75 -6.73 -1.81
CA ARG A 246 6.31 -5.90 -0.74
C ARG A 246 6.13 -6.56 0.63
N ILE A 247 7.24 -6.74 1.33
CA ILE A 247 7.25 -7.02 2.76
C ILE A 247 7.20 -5.69 3.50
N GLU A 248 6.17 -5.51 4.31
CA GLU A 248 5.96 -4.32 5.12
C GLU A 248 6.80 -4.38 6.40
N GLU A 249 7.10 -3.22 6.98
CA GLU A 249 7.70 -3.16 8.30
C GLU A 249 6.70 -3.68 9.36
N LEU A 250 7.19 -4.44 10.34
CA LEU A 250 6.39 -4.79 11.51
C LEU A 250 6.15 -3.52 12.33
N GLU A 251 5.02 -2.85 12.10
CA GLU A 251 4.57 -1.75 12.94
C GLU A 251 4.26 -2.29 14.35
N THR A 252 5.18 -2.12 15.30
CA THR A 252 4.96 -2.56 16.68
C THR A 252 4.15 -1.54 17.47
N TYR A 253 2.83 -1.67 17.42
CA TYR A 253 1.95 -0.99 18.35
C TYR A 253 2.15 -1.53 19.77
N LYS A 254 2.33 -0.61 20.73
CA LYS A 254 2.21 -0.88 22.16
C LYS A 254 0.74 -1.07 22.55
N TRP A 255 -0.16 -0.40 21.84
CA TRP A 255 -1.60 -0.51 21.94
C TRP A 255 -2.23 -0.11 20.61
N ILE A 256 -3.31 -0.78 20.21
CA ILE A 256 -4.15 -0.34 19.09
C ILE A 256 -5.59 -0.73 19.37
N GLN A 257 -6.48 0.24 19.19
CA GLN A 257 -7.92 0.09 19.20
C GLN A 257 -8.46 0.83 17.98
N ARG A 258 -8.96 0.09 16.99
CA ARG A 258 -9.27 0.65 15.66
C ARG A 258 -10.58 1.46 15.66
N PRO A 259 -10.72 2.49 14.79
CA PRO A 259 -11.96 3.26 14.68
C PRO A 259 -13.10 2.42 14.09
N ASP A 260 -14.32 2.60 14.63
CA ASP A 260 -15.55 2.11 13.99
C ASP A 260 -15.85 2.97 12.77
N LEU A 261 -15.54 2.45 11.58
CA LEU A 261 -15.80 3.11 10.29
C LEU A 261 -17.15 2.72 9.68
N THR A 262 -17.97 1.96 10.41
CA THR A 262 -19.30 1.55 9.94
C THR A 262 -20.34 2.64 10.26
N THR A 263 -21.58 2.43 9.82
CA THR A 263 -22.68 3.37 10.08
C THR A 263 -23.10 3.47 11.55
N THR A 264 -22.52 2.65 12.43
CA THR A 264 -22.72 2.73 13.89
C THR A 264 -21.62 3.53 14.60
N GLY A 265 -20.61 3.99 13.86
CA GLY A 265 -19.55 4.81 14.41
C GLY A 265 -20.08 6.12 14.97
N ILE A 266 -19.46 6.60 16.04
CA ILE A 266 -19.77 7.89 16.66
C ILE A 266 -18.48 8.68 16.82
N ASP A 267 -18.55 9.99 16.58
CA ASP A 267 -17.55 10.96 17.03
C ASP A 267 -18.04 11.62 18.32
N VAL A 268 -17.36 11.32 19.41
CA VAL A 268 -17.69 11.85 20.73
C VAL A 268 -16.97 13.18 20.91
N ARG A 269 -17.72 14.25 21.19
CA ARG A 269 -17.15 15.60 21.30
C ARG A 269 -16.05 15.66 22.37
N ALA A 270 -14.82 15.89 21.93
CA ALA A 270 -13.63 16.12 22.78
C ALA A 270 -13.15 17.58 22.71
N THR A 271 -13.94 18.46 22.09
CA THR A 271 -13.63 19.90 22.05
C THR A 271 -13.94 20.57 23.39
N GLU A 272 -13.03 21.43 23.88
CA GLU A 272 -13.17 22.19 25.13
C GLU A 272 -14.61 22.74 25.28
N PRO A 273 -15.28 22.55 26.44
CA PRO A 273 -14.72 22.08 27.72
C PRO A 273 -14.77 20.55 27.93
N PHE A 274 -15.07 19.75 26.91
CA PHE A 274 -15.13 18.30 27.10
C PHE A 274 -13.73 17.69 27.20
N LEU A 275 -13.57 16.76 28.14
CA LEU A 275 -12.43 15.85 28.29
C LEU A 275 -12.96 14.44 28.07
N LEU A 276 -12.27 13.64 27.26
CA LEU A 276 -12.59 12.23 27.07
C LEU A 276 -11.35 11.41 27.42
N ALA A 277 -11.54 10.28 28.10
CA ALA A 277 -10.45 9.38 28.38
C ALA A 277 -10.85 7.93 28.17
N ASP A 278 -9.91 7.13 27.72
CA ASP A 278 -10.09 5.68 27.55
C ASP A 278 -8.85 4.92 28.04
N ASP A 279 -9.04 3.67 28.43
CA ASP A 279 -8.00 2.86 29.06
C ASP A 279 -7.25 1.94 28.10
N TYR A 280 -6.07 1.48 28.53
CA TYR A 280 -5.29 0.52 27.78
C TYR A 280 -4.35 -0.29 28.68
N LEU A 281 -4.06 -1.53 28.25
CA LEU A 281 -3.12 -2.41 28.93
C LEU A 281 -1.69 -2.21 28.43
N CYS A 282 -0.80 -1.80 29.32
CA CYS A 282 0.62 -1.95 29.10
C CYS A 282 1.09 -3.35 29.52
N THR A 283 1.45 -4.18 28.53
CA THR A 283 2.17 -5.45 28.73
C THR A 283 3.61 -5.40 28.25
N MET A 284 4.04 -4.31 27.60
CA MET A 284 5.39 -4.16 27.07
C MET A 284 6.01 -2.85 27.55
N PRO A 285 7.05 -2.89 28.42
CA PRO A 285 7.66 -1.68 28.94
C PRO A 285 8.35 -0.89 27.83
N GLY A 286 8.58 0.40 28.06
CA GLY A 286 9.30 1.27 27.13
C GLY A 286 8.61 2.61 26.90
N TRP A 287 9.12 3.39 25.95
CA TRP A 287 8.63 4.73 25.66
C TRP A 287 7.40 4.70 24.77
N VAL A 288 6.42 5.55 25.06
CA VAL A 288 5.34 5.91 24.14
C VAL A 288 5.76 7.21 23.47
N ASN A 289 6.27 7.11 22.25
CA ASN A 289 6.82 8.26 21.50
C ASN A 289 6.05 8.57 20.21
N GLU A 290 5.05 7.78 19.88
CA GLU A 290 4.10 8.05 18.81
C GLU A 290 2.68 7.71 19.31
N ILE A 291 1.78 8.69 19.22
CA ILE A 291 0.36 8.57 19.59
C ILE A 291 -0.46 8.85 18.34
N HIS A 292 -1.45 8.01 18.09
CA HIS A 292 -2.37 8.11 16.97
C HIS A 292 -3.80 8.24 17.47
N LEU A 293 -4.53 9.22 16.95
CA LEU A 293 -5.95 9.43 17.25
C LEU A 293 -6.75 9.42 15.94
N TRP A 294 -7.94 8.84 16.00
CA TRP A 294 -8.93 8.97 14.93
C TRP A 294 -10.08 9.85 15.39
N GLY A 295 -10.58 10.71 14.51
CA GLY A 295 -11.68 11.58 14.83
C GLY A 295 -12.15 12.41 13.65
N SER A 296 -13.36 12.94 13.75
CA SER A 296 -13.98 13.73 12.70
C SER A 296 -14.33 15.15 13.18
N TRP A 297 -14.74 15.99 12.24
CA TRP A 297 -15.20 17.35 12.50
C TRP A 297 -16.70 17.42 12.28
N LEU A 298 -17.45 17.96 13.23
CA LEU A 298 -18.91 18.04 13.14
C LEU A 298 -19.34 18.76 11.83
N ASN A 299 -20.18 18.10 11.02
CA ASN A 299 -20.60 18.55 9.69
C ASN A 299 -19.45 18.75 8.67
N ASP A 300 -18.34 18.03 8.83
CA ASP A 300 -17.08 18.23 8.09
C ASP A 300 -16.56 19.68 8.15
N TYR A 301 -16.95 20.46 9.18
CA TYR A 301 -16.50 21.83 9.35
C TYR A 301 -15.09 21.86 9.96
N LEU A 302 -14.09 21.89 9.08
CA LEU A 302 -12.70 22.10 9.45
C LEU A 302 -12.49 23.52 10.01
N PRO A 303 -11.55 23.75 10.93
CA PRO A 303 -11.17 25.09 11.37
C PRO A 303 -10.84 26.00 10.18
N PHE A 304 -11.44 27.20 10.19
CA PHE A 304 -11.37 28.18 9.09
C PHE A 304 -11.85 27.65 7.73
N GLY A 305 -12.56 26.52 7.72
CA GLY A 305 -13.14 25.85 6.55
C GLY A 305 -12.19 24.95 5.75
N PHE A 306 -10.93 24.77 6.17
CA PHE A 306 -9.97 23.97 5.39
C PHE A 306 -8.77 23.40 6.16
N ASP A 307 -8.52 23.82 7.39
CA ASP A 307 -7.26 23.50 8.09
C ASP A 307 -7.46 22.53 9.26
N PRO A 308 -7.28 21.21 9.06
CA PRO A 308 -7.39 20.22 10.14
C PRO A 308 -6.29 20.35 11.20
N LEU A 309 -5.22 21.12 10.93
CA LEU A 309 -4.11 21.33 11.87
C LEU A 309 -4.29 22.57 12.74
N ALA A 310 -5.31 23.40 12.47
CA ALA A 310 -5.61 24.61 13.24
C ALA A 310 -6.39 24.30 14.54
N VAL A 311 -5.83 23.40 15.34
CA VAL A 311 -6.34 22.94 16.63
C VAL A 311 -5.19 22.61 17.57
N GLU A 312 -5.32 22.98 18.83
CA GLU A 312 -4.41 22.55 19.90
C GLU A 312 -4.96 21.28 20.55
N PHE A 313 -4.13 20.25 20.73
CA PHE A 313 -4.50 19.05 21.48
C PHE A 313 -3.78 19.02 22.83
N THR A 314 -4.50 18.74 23.90
CA THR A 314 -3.92 18.37 25.19
C THR A 314 -4.10 16.88 25.38
N LEU A 315 -2.98 16.15 25.50
CA LEU A 315 -2.97 14.72 25.76
C LEU A 315 -2.37 14.48 27.15
N SER A 316 -2.98 13.58 27.94
CA SER A 316 -2.46 13.16 29.23
C SER A 316 -2.58 11.66 29.42
N ILE A 317 -1.62 11.08 30.13
CA ILE A 317 -1.64 9.68 30.55
C ILE A 317 -1.77 9.63 32.06
N HIS A 318 -2.76 8.90 32.54
CA HIS A 318 -3.12 8.81 33.94
C HIS A 318 -2.87 7.41 34.48
N ARG A 319 -2.62 7.35 35.79
CA ARG A 319 -2.69 6.12 36.55
C ARG A 319 -4.15 5.65 36.60
N ASP A 320 -4.37 4.35 36.48
CA ASP A 320 -5.66 3.74 36.73
C ASP A 320 -6.11 3.87 38.20
N ILE A 321 -7.38 4.24 38.42
CA ILE A 321 -8.11 4.02 39.68
C ILE A 321 -9.12 2.89 39.40
N PRO A 322 -8.81 1.64 39.77
CA PRO A 322 -9.68 0.51 39.52
C PRO A 322 -11.08 0.72 40.11
N ALA A 323 -12.10 0.08 39.52
CA ALA A 323 -13.50 0.19 39.97
C ALA A 323 -13.72 -0.02 41.48
N TRP A 324 -12.93 -0.89 42.12
CA TRP A 324 -13.02 -1.17 43.55
C TRP A 324 -12.37 -0.12 44.46
N GLU A 325 -11.50 0.75 43.93
CA GLU A 325 -10.95 1.93 44.61
C GLU A 325 -11.73 3.21 44.26
N SER A 326 -12.44 3.22 43.13
CA SER A 326 -13.11 4.40 42.59
C SER A 326 -14.34 4.82 43.41
N PRO A 327 -14.55 6.14 43.64
CA PRO A 327 -15.75 6.67 44.29
C PRO A 327 -17.00 6.55 43.42
N THR A 328 -16.87 6.31 42.11
CA THR A 328 -18.00 6.19 41.16
C THR A 328 -18.46 4.75 40.97
N GLY A 329 -17.65 3.76 41.36
CA GLY A 329 -17.95 2.33 41.24
C GLY A 329 -17.53 1.69 39.91
N TYR A 330 -16.87 2.43 39.03
CA TYR A 330 -16.23 1.98 37.78
C TYR A 330 -14.81 2.52 37.70
N SER A 331 -13.97 1.90 36.87
CA SER A 331 -12.59 2.36 36.70
C SER A 331 -12.54 3.72 36.03
N MET A 332 -11.55 4.54 36.38
CA MET A 332 -11.43 5.90 35.83
C MET A 332 -10.00 6.45 35.90
N PRO A 333 -9.70 7.52 35.15
CA PRO A 333 -8.42 8.22 35.24
C PRO A 333 -8.16 8.76 36.66
N GLY A 334 -6.96 8.48 37.16
CA GLY A 334 -6.43 8.98 38.42
C GLY A 334 -5.39 10.08 38.26
N GLU A 335 -4.30 9.96 39.02
CA GLU A 335 -3.18 10.92 38.97
C GLU A 335 -2.58 11.00 37.55
N VAL A 336 -2.38 12.23 37.07
CA VAL A 336 -1.68 12.52 35.82
C VAL A 336 -0.21 12.09 35.96
N LEU A 337 0.21 11.11 35.18
CA LEU A 337 1.60 10.63 35.13
C LEU A 337 2.42 11.36 34.07
N TRP A 338 1.76 11.79 33.01
CA TRP A 338 2.34 12.53 31.90
C TRP A 338 1.28 13.41 31.26
N HIS A 339 1.65 14.59 30.79
CA HIS A 339 0.77 15.43 29.99
C HIS A 339 1.57 16.30 29.03
N ARG A 340 0.97 16.62 27.89
CA ARG A 340 1.57 17.51 26.90
C ARG A 340 0.50 18.27 26.11
N VAL A 341 0.81 19.53 25.84
CA VAL A 341 0.05 20.35 24.88
C VAL A 341 0.78 20.34 23.54
N PHE A 342 0.08 19.94 22.49
CA PHE A 342 0.50 20.01 21.11
C PHE A 342 -0.16 21.22 20.45
N PRO A 343 0.60 22.28 20.14
CA PRO A 343 0.05 23.45 19.48
C PRO A 343 -0.41 23.12 18.06
N ALA A 344 -1.26 23.98 17.49
CA ALA A 344 -1.66 23.90 16.09
C ALA A 344 -0.46 23.74 15.14
N GLY A 345 -0.51 22.74 14.25
CA GLY A 345 0.58 22.35 13.36
C GLY A 345 1.73 21.55 14.00
N GLY A 346 1.65 21.20 15.29
CA GLY A 346 2.64 20.40 16.02
C GLY A 346 2.51 18.88 15.86
N PHE A 347 1.65 18.43 14.95
CA PHE A 347 1.33 17.03 14.65
C PHE A 347 0.97 16.90 13.17
N GLN A 348 0.83 15.67 12.69
CA GLN A 348 0.38 15.39 11.33
C GLN A 348 -1.11 15.02 11.33
N ALA A 349 -1.81 15.34 10.25
CA ALA A 349 -3.18 14.92 10.03
C ALA A 349 -3.35 14.50 8.57
N MET A 350 -4.07 13.40 8.35
CA MET A 350 -4.45 12.93 7.02
C MET A 350 -5.88 12.40 7.03
N ILE A 351 -6.53 12.39 5.87
CA ILE A 351 -7.80 11.68 5.72
C ILE A 351 -7.50 10.19 5.88
N TRP A 352 -8.15 9.55 6.84
CA TRP A 352 -8.07 8.12 7.04
C TRP A 352 -9.07 7.38 6.16
N GLN A 353 -10.33 7.82 6.22
CA GLN A 353 -11.40 7.25 5.42
C GLN A 353 -12.42 8.35 5.06
N PRO A 354 -12.58 8.65 3.75
CA PRO A 354 -13.67 9.50 3.29
C PRO A 354 -14.94 8.68 3.01
N GLY A 355 -16.08 9.36 2.93
CA GLY A 355 -17.34 8.81 2.43
C GLY A 355 -18.04 7.84 3.39
N ILE A 356 -17.82 8.00 4.69
CA ILE A 356 -18.54 7.28 5.75
C ILE A 356 -19.82 8.04 6.12
N GLU A 357 -20.75 7.40 6.84
CA GLU A 357 -21.96 8.05 7.35
C GLU A 357 -22.07 7.70 8.83
N GLU A 358 -21.76 8.66 9.70
CA GLU A 358 -21.59 8.40 11.13
C GLU A 358 -22.33 9.38 12.04
N GLY A 359 -22.42 9.02 13.32
CA GLY A 359 -23.10 9.80 14.33
C GLY A 359 -22.16 10.75 15.07
N TRP A 360 -22.73 11.77 15.71
CA TRP A 360 -22.01 12.67 16.60
C TRP A 360 -22.67 12.66 17.97
N LEU A 361 -21.87 12.48 19.02
CA LEU A 361 -22.32 12.51 20.41
C LEU A 361 -21.71 13.70 21.13
N GLU A 362 -22.56 14.60 21.61
CA GLU A 362 -22.22 15.49 22.71
C GLU A 362 -22.69 14.83 24.02
N PRO A 363 -21.76 14.34 24.87
CA PRO A 363 -22.12 13.63 26.09
C PRO A 363 -23.00 14.49 27.01
N PRO A 364 -23.94 13.87 27.75
CA PRO A 364 -24.11 12.43 27.88
C PRO A 364 -25.02 11.77 26.81
N THR A 365 -25.92 12.51 26.16
CA THR A 365 -26.99 11.89 25.33
C THR A 365 -27.40 12.68 24.09
N ASN A 366 -26.77 13.81 23.79
CA ASN A 366 -27.14 14.62 22.63
C ASN A 366 -26.52 14.02 21.36
N TYR A 367 -27.31 13.24 20.64
CA TYR A 367 -26.89 12.43 19.49
C TYR A 367 -27.45 12.96 18.18
N LEU A 368 -26.59 13.13 17.18
CA LEU A 368 -26.93 13.52 15.81
C LEU A 368 -26.54 12.40 14.84
N PHE A 369 -27.39 12.11 13.85
CA PHE A 369 -27.09 11.18 12.77
C PHE A 369 -27.92 11.53 11.52
N PRO A 370 -27.31 11.57 10.31
CA PRO A 370 -25.87 11.58 10.07
C PRO A 370 -25.26 12.91 10.51
N ALA A 371 -23.99 12.91 10.92
CA ALA A 371 -23.31 14.11 11.42
C ALA A 371 -22.14 14.57 10.56
N ASP A 372 -21.29 13.67 10.07
CA ASP A 372 -20.17 13.97 9.18
C ASP A 372 -19.80 12.75 8.30
N TRP A 373 -18.84 12.92 7.39
CA TRP A 373 -18.53 11.94 6.35
C TRP A 373 -17.03 11.62 6.18
N THR A 374 -16.16 12.18 7.00
CA THR A 374 -14.70 12.05 6.84
C THR A 374 -14.00 11.80 8.16
N CYS A 375 -13.51 10.57 8.34
CA CYS A 375 -12.61 10.22 9.44
C CYS A 375 -11.19 10.70 9.14
N TRP A 376 -10.62 11.46 10.08
CA TRP A 376 -9.23 11.90 10.05
C TRP A 376 -8.37 11.07 11.00
N HIS A 377 -7.10 10.92 10.63
CA HIS A 377 -6.06 10.32 11.45
C HIS A 377 -5.02 11.36 11.81
N TYR A 378 -4.78 11.53 13.11
CA TYR A 378 -3.82 12.46 13.69
C TYR A 378 -2.63 11.71 14.29
N SER A 379 -1.41 12.13 13.98
CA SER A 379 -0.18 11.49 14.46
C SER A 379 0.69 12.47 15.22
N PHE A 380 0.96 12.13 16.48
CA PHE A 380 1.72 12.94 17.43
C PHE A 380 3.07 12.28 17.70
N TYR A 381 4.14 12.93 17.25
CA TYR A 381 5.50 12.45 17.43
C TYR A 381 6.17 13.16 18.62
N LEU A 382 6.79 12.38 19.49
CA LEU A 382 7.47 12.85 20.70
C LEU A 382 8.95 12.43 20.65
N PRO A 383 9.88 13.30 21.06
CA PRO A 383 11.22 12.82 21.37
C PRO A 383 11.21 12.01 22.67
N ILE A 384 12.07 10.99 22.76
CA ILE A 384 12.11 10.03 23.89
C ILE A 384 12.17 10.72 25.26
N TRP A 385 12.92 11.82 25.40
CA TRP A 385 13.07 12.53 26.69
C TRP A 385 11.80 13.28 27.14
N GLU A 386 10.83 13.47 26.25
CA GLU A 386 9.50 14.02 26.55
C GLU A 386 8.41 12.94 26.51
N SER A 387 8.74 11.70 26.17
CA SER A 387 7.81 10.57 26.08
C SER A 387 7.48 10.00 27.45
N PHE A 388 6.30 9.40 27.56
CA PHE A 388 5.92 8.62 28.73
C PHE A 388 6.60 7.24 28.70
N HIS A 389 7.26 6.84 29.79
CA HIS A 389 7.85 5.49 29.90
C HIS A 389 6.90 4.57 30.68
N GLN A 390 6.20 3.70 29.96
CA GLN A 390 5.34 2.69 30.57
C GLN A 390 6.17 1.50 31.09
N ILE A 391 5.71 0.85 32.17
CA ILE A 391 6.51 -0.16 32.90
C ILE A 391 5.82 -1.52 33.09
N GLY A 392 4.63 -1.72 32.54
CA GLY A 392 3.92 -3.01 32.62
C GLY A 392 4.59 -4.09 31.76
N THR A 393 4.52 -5.34 32.22
CA THR A 393 5.14 -6.52 31.56
C THR A 393 4.07 -7.58 31.26
N PRO A 394 4.36 -8.63 30.47
CA PRO A 394 3.36 -9.66 30.17
C PRO A 394 2.87 -10.40 31.42
N ASP A 395 3.74 -10.58 32.43
CA ASP A 395 3.42 -11.23 33.70
C ASP A 395 2.79 -10.29 34.74
N SER A 396 2.89 -8.98 34.52
CA SER A 396 2.43 -7.93 35.44
C SER A 396 2.00 -6.70 34.66
N GLY A 397 0.91 -6.84 33.89
CA GLY A 397 0.33 -5.76 33.11
C GLY A 397 -0.11 -4.59 33.99
N ILE A 398 -0.05 -3.39 33.44
CA ILE A 398 -0.50 -2.16 34.12
C ILE A 398 -1.50 -1.45 33.22
N VAL A 399 -2.66 -1.11 33.78
CA VAL A 399 -3.68 -0.30 33.09
C VAL A 399 -3.31 1.17 33.24
N TYR A 400 -3.39 1.90 32.13
CA TYR A 400 -3.25 3.34 32.05
C TYR A 400 -4.46 3.93 31.32
N TRP A 401 -4.69 5.23 31.48
CA TRP A 401 -5.74 5.95 30.75
C TRP A 401 -5.12 7.03 29.88
N LEU A 402 -5.57 7.15 28.64
CA LEU A 402 -5.26 8.27 27.73
C LEU A 402 -6.43 9.25 27.73
N ASP A 403 -6.19 10.49 28.14
CA ASP A 403 -7.13 11.61 28.08
C ASP A 403 -6.77 12.54 26.92
N VAL A 404 -7.79 13.00 26.20
CA VAL A 404 -7.71 13.88 25.02
C VAL A 404 -8.70 15.03 25.17
N GLN A 405 -8.17 16.24 24.97
CA GLN A 405 -8.97 17.44 24.74
C GLN A 405 -8.45 18.22 23.54
N ALA A 406 -9.38 18.65 22.68
CA ALA A 406 -9.10 19.50 21.53
C ALA A 406 -9.56 20.94 21.80
N ARG A 407 -8.76 21.92 21.40
CA ARG A 407 -9.11 23.34 21.39
C ARG A 407 -8.86 23.92 19.99
N PRO A 408 -9.84 23.82 19.07
CA PRO A 408 -9.76 24.42 17.75
C PRO A 408 -9.51 25.93 17.84
N LEU A 409 -8.71 26.47 16.91
CA LEU A 409 -8.46 27.91 16.83
C LEU A 409 -9.68 28.67 16.28
N ASP A 410 -10.53 27.97 15.54
CA ASP A 410 -11.85 28.43 15.09
C ASP A 410 -12.92 27.98 16.08
N GLN A 411 -13.67 28.91 16.66
CA GLN A 411 -14.69 28.63 17.67
C GLN A 411 -15.94 27.94 17.10
N GLU A 412 -16.11 27.95 15.77
CA GLU A 412 -17.21 27.26 15.10
C GLU A 412 -16.86 25.80 14.77
N ALA A 413 -15.59 25.40 14.92
CA ALA A 413 -15.13 24.05 14.67
C ALA A 413 -15.19 23.18 15.94
N PHE A 414 -15.73 21.98 15.80
CA PHE A 414 -15.79 20.98 16.86
C PHE A 414 -15.16 19.68 16.36
N TRP A 415 -14.13 19.23 17.05
CA TRP A 415 -13.48 17.94 16.87
C TRP A 415 -14.06 16.90 17.83
N GLY A 416 -14.31 15.71 17.31
CA GLY A 416 -14.79 14.55 18.06
C GLY A 416 -13.80 13.40 17.96
N TRP A 417 -13.66 12.64 19.05
CA TRP A 417 -12.87 11.42 19.08
C TRP A 417 -13.75 10.24 18.68
N LYS A 418 -13.27 9.49 17.70
CA LYS A 418 -13.97 8.35 17.12
C LYS A 418 -14.10 7.19 18.10
N THR A 419 -15.27 6.54 18.13
CA THR A 419 -15.49 5.30 18.88
C THR A 419 -14.82 4.08 18.23
N SER A 420 -14.69 3.01 19.01
CA SER A 420 -14.28 1.68 18.57
C SER A 420 -15.38 0.63 18.79
N LEU A 421 -15.34 -0.44 17.98
CA LEU A 421 -16.12 -1.67 18.21
C LEU A 421 -15.33 -2.68 19.06
N GLU A 422 -14.03 -2.46 19.24
CA GLU A 422 -13.16 -3.31 20.06
C GLU A 422 -13.30 -2.85 21.52
N HIS A 423 -14.19 -3.51 22.25
CA HIS A 423 -14.37 -3.22 23.67
C HIS A 423 -13.25 -3.82 24.51
N TRP A 424 -12.61 -3.01 25.36
CA TRP A 424 -11.57 -3.47 26.27
C TRP A 424 -11.74 -2.93 27.70
N ASN A 425 -11.58 -3.84 28.67
CA ASN A 425 -11.63 -3.59 30.11
C ASN A 425 -12.86 -2.83 30.65
N ASP A 426 -12.77 -1.51 30.78
CA ASP A 426 -13.78 -0.63 31.38
C ASP A 426 -14.18 0.45 30.38
N ASP A 427 -15.36 1.04 30.59
CA ASP A 427 -15.92 1.95 29.60
C ASP A 427 -15.15 3.27 29.55
N ALA A 428 -14.93 3.81 28.35
CA ALA A 428 -14.41 5.17 28.21
C ALA A 428 -15.26 6.18 28.99
N VAL A 429 -14.63 7.26 29.43
CA VAL A 429 -15.24 8.27 30.31
C VAL A 429 -15.15 9.67 29.74
N TRP A 430 -16.00 10.57 30.25
CA TRP A 430 -16.02 11.99 29.90
C TRP A 430 -16.19 12.90 31.13
N ALA A 431 -15.71 14.13 30.98
CA ALA A 431 -15.84 15.20 31.98
C ALA A 431 -15.97 16.59 31.34
N LEU A 432 -16.28 17.60 32.14
CA LEU A 432 -16.26 19.01 31.76
C LEU A 432 -15.16 19.73 32.53
N GLY A 433 -14.12 20.20 31.85
CA GLY A 433 -12.98 20.84 32.49
C GLY A 433 -11.79 21.05 31.55
N ILE A 434 -10.63 21.25 32.17
CA ILE A 434 -9.32 21.32 31.51
C ILE A 434 -8.31 20.55 32.37
N GLU A 435 -7.27 20.01 31.76
CA GLU A 435 -6.21 19.33 32.49
C GLU A 435 -5.36 20.29 33.35
N PRO A 436 -4.89 19.87 34.55
CA PRO A 436 -5.17 18.59 35.20
C PRO A 436 -6.56 18.52 35.83
N TYR A 437 -7.35 17.49 35.49
CA TYR A 437 -8.70 17.28 36.00
C TYR A 437 -8.73 16.23 37.14
N PRO A 438 -9.15 16.59 38.37
CA PRO A 438 -9.10 15.69 39.52
C PRO A 438 -10.30 14.72 39.63
N GLY A 439 -11.19 14.68 38.64
CA GLY A 439 -12.46 13.96 38.74
C GLY A 439 -13.59 14.75 39.40
N PRO A 440 -14.81 14.18 39.46
CA PRO A 440 -15.17 12.83 39.00
C PRO A 440 -15.36 12.75 37.48
N TRP A 441 -15.14 11.55 36.95
CA TRP A 441 -15.42 11.19 35.56
C TRP A 441 -16.80 10.55 35.44
N ASN A 442 -17.39 10.57 34.24
CA ASN A 442 -18.68 9.94 33.94
C ASN A 442 -18.50 8.94 32.80
N GLU A 443 -19.06 7.74 32.90
CA GLU A 443 -18.95 6.78 31.80
C GLU A 443 -19.66 7.27 30.52
N LEU A 444 -19.06 6.92 29.38
CA LEU A 444 -19.68 7.01 28.07
C LEU A 444 -20.53 5.76 27.81
N ARG A 445 -21.68 5.99 27.19
CA ARG A 445 -22.64 4.96 26.79
C ARG A 445 -23.23 5.35 25.46
N TYR A 446 -23.54 4.36 24.64
CA TYR A 446 -24.34 4.61 23.44
C TYR A 446 -25.66 5.28 23.84
N PRO A 447 -26.10 6.34 23.14
CA PRO A 447 -27.30 7.11 23.51
C PRO A 447 -28.59 6.36 23.10
N PRO A 448 -29.76 6.62 23.72
CA PRO A 448 -31.03 5.90 23.47
C PRO A 448 -31.48 5.76 22.01
N GLN A 449 -31.01 6.64 21.15
CA GLN A 449 -31.31 6.68 19.72
C GLN A 449 -30.40 5.76 18.89
N HIS A 450 -29.30 5.27 19.46
CA HIS A 450 -28.30 4.45 18.79
C HIS A 450 -28.66 2.95 18.86
N PRO A 451 -28.39 2.15 17.81
CA PRO A 451 -28.65 0.71 17.80
C PRO A 451 -28.00 -0.08 18.95
N TYR A 452 -26.87 0.40 19.47
CA TYR A 452 -26.15 -0.21 20.59
C TYR A 452 -26.53 0.34 21.98
N TYR A 453 -27.62 1.09 22.13
CA TYR A 453 -28.06 1.49 23.47
C TYR A 453 -28.44 0.28 24.35
N PRO A 454 -28.04 0.20 25.64
CA PRO A 454 -27.19 1.11 26.42
C PRO A 454 -25.78 0.56 26.64
N GLU A 455 -25.20 -0.09 25.64
CA GLU A 455 -23.86 -0.69 25.72
C GLU A 455 -22.78 0.38 25.95
N SER A 456 -21.60 -0.07 26.38
CA SER A 456 -20.42 0.76 26.62
C SER A 456 -19.88 1.38 25.34
N ILE A 457 -19.12 2.46 25.49
CA ILE A 457 -18.36 3.09 24.39
C ILE A 457 -16.89 3.03 24.78
N ASP A 458 -16.05 2.65 23.82
CA ASP A 458 -14.60 2.81 23.88
C ASP A 458 -14.13 3.65 22.68
N LEU A 459 -12.94 4.25 22.77
CA LEU A 459 -12.42 5.27 21.86
C LEU A 459 -11.23 4.76 21.04
N ALA A 460 -11.09 5.19 19.80
CA ALA A 460 -10.09 4.65 18.89
C ALA A 460 -8.75 5.38 18.99
N PHE A 461 -7.69 4.66 19.37
CA PHE A 461 -6.33 5.20 19.40
C PHE A 461 -5.27 4.10 19.27
N ALA A 462 -4.06 4.53 18.92
CA ALA A 462 -2.91 3.67 18.85
C ALA A 462 -1.71 4.32 19.52
N LEU A 463 -0.91 3.50 20.19
CA LEU A 463 0.34 3.89 20.82
C LEU A 463 1.45 3.07 20.21
N ARG A 464 2.56 3.70 19.83
CA ARG A 464 3.75 3.00 19.38
C ARG A 464 4.96 3.40 20.22
N SER A 465 5.92 2.48 20.21
CA SER A 465 7.31 2.84 20.33
C SER A 465 7.82 2.84 18.91
N GLU A 466 8.48 3.89 18.44
CA GLU A 466 9.59 3.58 17.54
C GLU A 466 10.48 2.61 18.31
N ILE A 467 10.70 1.45 17.73
CA ILE A 467 11.85 0.63 18.04
C ILE A 467 13.01 1.52 17.61
N ASP A 468 13.69 2.15 18.59
CA ASP A 468 15.09 2.40 18.37
C ASP A 468 15.69 1.02 18.06
N THR A 469 16.21 0.84 16.85
CA THR A 469 16.79 -0.43 16.41
C THR A 469 18.03 -0.81 17.24
N ASP A 470 18.34 -0.02 18.27
CA ASP A 470 19.21 -0.36 19.40
C ASP A 470 18.49 -1.21 20.49
N VAL A 471 18.39 -2.52 20.22
CA VAL A 471 18.14 -3.60 21.20
C VAL A 471 19.18 -3.56 22.36
N PRO A 472 18.82 -3.96 23.60
CA PRO A 472 19.29 -3.31 24.83
C PRO A 472 20.74 -3.61 25.24
N GLY A 473 21.50 -2.54 25.50
CA GLY A 473 22.84 -2.59 26.09
C GLY A 473 23.81 -1.50 25.64
N SER A 474 23.50 -0.73 24.60
CA SER A 474 24.34 0.37 24.10
C SER A 474 23.87 1.74 24.59
N ALA A 475 24.83 2.60 24.92
CA ALA A 475 24.62 4.03 25.15
C ALA A 475 23.89 4.70 23.96
N PRO A 476 23.16 5.81 24.16
CA PRO A 476 22.31 6.44 23.14
C PRO A 476 23.01 6.51 21.78
N GLY A 477 22.32 5.99 20.75
CA GLY A 477 22.75 6.08 19.37
C GLY A 477 23.11 7.51 19.00
N ALA A 478 24.20 7.63 18.23
CA ALA A 478 24.67 8.88 17.67
C ALA A 478 23.52 9.66 17.00
N PRO A 479 23.30 10.95 17.32
CA PRO A 479 22.34 11.78 16.59
C PRO A 479 22.62 11.75 15.09
N LYS A 480 21.59 11.85 14.26
CA LYS A 480 21.64 11.75 12.79
C LYS A 480 21.35 13.11 12.16
N PHE A 481 21.76 13.31 10.91
CA PHE A 481 21.45 14.55 10.19
C PHE A 481 19.95 14.63 9.89
N GLY A 482 19.31 15.77 10.18
CA GLY A 482 17.87 15.95 9.97
C GLY A 482 17.44 17.40 9.83
N LEU A 483 16.39 17.64 9.04
CA LEU A 483 15.74 18.95 8.88
C LEU A 483 14.22 18.78 8.93
N TRP A 484 13.55 19.50 9.84
CA TRP A 484 12.10 19.42 10.05
C TRP A 484 11.34 20.55 9.37
N GLN A 485 10.04 20.36 9.18
CA GLN A 485 9.14 21.38 8.68
C GLN A 485 9.09 22.55 9.66
N ASN A 486 9.21 23.78 9.16
CA ASN A 486 9.16 24.97 10.00
C ASN A 486 7.76 25.12 10.64
N ALA A 487 7.70 25.56 11.89
CA ALA A 487 6.44 25.74 12.62
C ALA A 487 6.39 27.13 13.29
N PRO A 488 5.31 27.92 13.08
CA PRO A 488 4.17 27.66 12.17
C PRO A 488 4.56 27.73 10.68
N ASN A 489 3.74 27.16 9.81
CA ASN A 489 3.80 27.29 8.34
C ASN A 489 2.38 27.15 7.73
N PRO A 490 1.74 28.21 7.23
CA PRO A 490 2.28 29.55 6.97
C PRO A 490 2.61 30.32 8.25
N PHE A 491 3.49 31.32 8.19
CA PHE A 491 3.90 32.09 9.36
C PHE A 491 3.82 33.60 9.16
N ASN A 492 3.57 34.33 10.27
CA ASN A 492 3.60 35.78 10.36
C ASN A 492 3.81 36.23 11.84
N PRO A 493 4.88 36.98 12.20
CA PRO A 493 6.06 37.30 11.42
C PRO A 493 7.19 36.27 11.59
N PHE A 494 7.10 35.33 12.53
CA PHE A 494 8.18 34.40 12.86
C PHE A 494 7.81 32.93 12.71
N THR A 495 8.79 32.10 12.43
CA THR A 495 8.72 30.64 12.42
C THR A 495 9.95 30.05 13.10
N VAL A 496 9.84 28.80 13.52
CA VAL A 496 10.91 28.02 14.14
C VAL A 496 11.32 26.90 13.19
N ILE A 497 12.62 26.71 13.01
CA ILE A 497 13.20 25.64 12.19
C ILE A 497 14.05 24.76 13.10
N ASP A 498 13.65 23.50 13.20
CA ASP A 498 14.41 22.47 13.91
C ASP A 498 15.29 21.69 12.93
N TYR A 499 16.51 21.39 13.36
CA TYR A 499 17.47 20.57 12.64
C TYR A 499 18.36 19.77 13.59
N GLU A 500 18.94 18.69 13.10
CA GLU A 500 19.78 17.78 13.89
C GLU A 500 21.15 17.62 13.24
N VAL A 501 22.16 17.58 14.09
CA VAL A 501 23.57 17.54 13.71
C VAL A 501 24.12 16.18 14.11
N PRO A 502 24.78 15.45 13.18
CA PRO A 502 25.21 14.10 13.45
C PRO A 502 26.30 14.03 14.54
N ALA A 503 26.54 12.83 15.07
CA ALA A 503 27.58 12.59 16.08
C ALA A 503 28.96 13.09 15.64
N GLY A 504 29.70 13.66 16.60
CA GLY A 504 30.96 14.36 16.40
C GLY A 504 30.82 15.85 16.08
N GLY A 505 29.59 16.34 15.87
CA GLY A 505 29.31 17.72 15.47
C GLY A 505 29.75 18.01 14.04
N ALA A 506 29.18 19.06 13.45
CA ALA A 506 29.51 19.44 12.08
C ALA A 506 29.49 20.94 11.91
N LYS A 507 30.21 21.43 10.90
CA LYS A 507 29.96 22.77 10.38
C LYS A 507 28.62 22.74 9.64
N VAL A 508 27.65 23.50 10.15
CA VAL A 508 26.28 23.55 9.64
C VAL A 508 26.04 24.89 8.98
N ARG A 509 25.41 24.85 7.81
CA ARG A 509 24.89 26.03 7.14
C ARG A 509 23.40 25.88 6.86
N LEU A 510 22.59 26.75 7.47
CA LEU A 510 21.16 26.85 7.24
C LEU A 510 20.86 28.15 6.50
N GLU A 511 20.37 28.03 5.27
CA GLU A 511 20.13 29.13 4.34
C GLU A 511 18.68 29.19 3.91
N VAL A 512 18.19 30.39 3.61
CA VAL A 512 16.83 30.64 3.09
C VAL A 512 16.94 31.23 1.69
N TYR A 513 16.11 30.74 0.78
CA TYR A 513 16.04 31.13 -0.63
C TYR A 513 14.62 31.57 -1.01
N ASP A 514 14.52 32.45 -2.01
CA ASP A 514 13.24 32.78 -2.64
C ASP A 514 12.79 31.66 -3.61
N ALA A 515 11.56 31.75 -4.12
CA ALA A 515 11.02 30.80 -5.09
C ALA A 515 11.84 30.70 -6.41
N GLY A 516 12.69 31.69 -6.69
CA GLY A 516 13.62 31.67 -7.83
C GLY A 516 14.99 31.06 -7.50
N GLY A 517 15.17 30.50 -6.30
CA GLY A 517 16.41 29.90 -5.82
C GLY A 517 17.49 30.92 -5.42
N ARG A 518 17.15 32.21 -5.30
CA ARG A 518 18.13 33.22 -4.88
C ARG A 518 18.24 33.23 -3.36
N LEU A 519 19.47 33.25 -2.85
CA LEU A 519 19.75 33.34 -1.42
C LEU A 519 19.19 34.64 -0.84
N VAL A 520 18.37 34.50 0.21
CA VAL A 520 17.68 35.58 0.91
C VAL A 520 18.39 35.94 2.20
N THR A 521 18.73 34.95 3.02
CA THR A 521 19.48 35.12 4.27
C THR A 521 20.11 33.80 4.69
N THR A 522 21.13 33.87 5.54
CA THR A 522 21.76 32.73 6.20
C THR A 522 21.43 32.80 7.69
N LEU A 523 20.77 31.78 8.21
CA LEU A 523 20.31 31.72 9.61
C LEU A 523 21.40 31.14 10.53
N VAL A 524 22.17 30.18 10.00
CA VAL A 524 23.29 29.53 10.70
C VAL A 524 24.42 29.32 9.71
N ASP A 525 25.65 29.67 10.07
CA ASP A 525 26.89 29.27 9.38
C ASP A 525 27.98 29.11 10.45
N ASP A 526 27.87 28.06 11.24
CA ASP A 526 28.75 27.82 12.39
C ASP A 526 28.93 26.32 12.66
N PHE A 527 29.94 25.97 13.46
CA PHE A 527 30.08 24.63 13.99
C PHE A 527 29.03 24.40 15.08
N ARG A 528 28.28 23.31 14.95
CA ARG A 528 27.27 22.89 15.93
C ARG A 528 27.70 21.56 16.53
N THR A 529 27.53 21.45 17.85
CA THR A 529 27.70 20.18 18.56
C THR A 529 26.66 19.17 18.06
N GLU A 530 26.95 17.89 18.22
CA GLU A 530 26.00 16.83 17.94
C GLU A 530 24.66 17.03 18.68
N GLY A 531 23.56 16.56 18.08
CA GLY A 531 22.21 16.66 18.64
C GLY A 531 21.31 17.68 17.93
N ARG A 532 20.11 17.87 18.49
CA ARG A 532 19.07 18.74 17.90
C ARG A 532 19.29 20.21 18.26
N HIS A 533 19.08 21.09 17.28
CA HIS A 533 19.20 22.54 17.36
C HIS A 533 17.96 23.20 16.79
N THR A 534 17.67 24.39 17.30
CA THR A 534 16.51 25.19 16.91
C THR A 534 16.95 26.59 16.56
N VAL A 535 16.40 27.13 15.46
CA VAL A 535 16.61 28.53 15.08
C VAL A 535 15.30 29.19 14.67
N GLN A 536 15.08 30.38 15.20
CA GLN A 536 13.93 31.21 14.86
C GLN A 536 14.27 32.11 13.67
N TRP A 537 13.37 32.20 12.69
CA TRP A 537 13.44 33.16 11.60
C TRP A 537 12.26 34.13 11.67
N ASP A 538 12.52 35.42 11.50
CA ASP A 538 11.57 36.52 11.61
C ASP A 538 11.01 36.99 10.25
N GLY A 539 11.18 36.18 9.20
CA GLY A 539 10.72 36.49 7.85
C GLY A 539 11.47 37.65 7.19
N ARG A 540 12.63 38.07 7.72
CA ARG A 540 13.47 39.13 7.12
C ARG A 540 14.65 38.56 6.35
N GLY A 541 15.02 39.24 5.27
CA GLY A 541 16.22 38.94 4.49
C GLY A 541 17.48 39.56 5.09
N ALA A 542 18.63 39.32 4.44
CA ALA A 542 19.91 39.89 4.84
C ALA A 542 19.83 41.41 5.07
N GLY A 543 20.41 41.89 6.18
CA GLY A 543 20.39 43.30 6.58
C GLY A 543 19.04 43.79 7.14
N GLY A 544 18.13 42.89 7.52
CA GLY A 544 16.83 43.23 8.10
C GLY A 544 15.79 43.66 7.07
N ARG A 545 16.07 43.43 5.77
CA ARG A 545 15.19 43.79 4.66
C ARG A 545 13.88 43.02 4.77
N GLU A 546 12.78 43.75 4.69
CA GLU A 546 11.46 43.14 4.63
C GLU A 546 11.26 42.33 3.35
N LEU A 547 10.67 41.15 3.50
CA LEU A 547 10.34 40.26 2.40
C LEU A 547 8.84 40.32 2.09
N PRO A 548 8.43 40.11 0.82
CA PRO A 548 7.03 39.97 0.46
C PRO A 548 6.45 38.62 0.93
N SER A 549 5.14 38.55 1.09
CA SER A 549 4.43 37.28 1.25
C SER A 549 4.73 36.37 0.06
N GLY A 550 4.94 35.08 0.30
CA GLY A 550 5.28 34.13 -0.75
C GLY A 550 6.00 32.89 -0.24
N ILE A 551 6.29 32.00 -1.18
CA ILE A 551 7.00 30.74 -0.91
C ILE A 551 8.50 31.02 -0.83
N TYR A 552 9.11 30.45 0.20
CA TYR A 552 10.55 30.42 0.42
C TYR A 552 10.99 28.96 0.60
N LEU A 553 12.26 28.69 0.30
CA LEU A 553 12.89 27.40 0.57
C LEU A 553 13.94 27.61 1.65
N TYR A 554 14.14 26.65 2.53
CA TYR A 554 15.28 26.64 3.45
C TYR A 554 16.05 25.34 3.31
N ARG A 555 17.37 25.45 3.37
CA ARG A 555 18.30 24.34 3.16
C ARG A 555 19.29 24.25 4.30
N LEU A 556 19.37 23.06 4.88
CA LEU A 556 20.41 22.68 5.82
C LEU A 556 21.51 21.94 5.06
N SER A 557 22.76 22.29 5.28
CA SER A 557 23.91 21.63 4.68
C SER A 557 25.03 21.41 5.69
N THR A 558 25.69 20.26 5.58
CA THR A 558 26.97 19.91 6.21
C THR A 558 27.96 19.54 5.10
N PRO A 559 29.25 19.28 5.40
CA PRO A 559 30.18 18.77 4.40
C PRO A 559 29.79 17.42 3.77
N ALA A 560 28.92 16.63 4.43
CA ALA A 560 28.54 15.30 4.00
C ALA A 560 27.12 15.23 3.41
N GLU A 561 26.18 16.03 3.91
CA GLU A 561 24.75 15.88 3.63
C GLU A 561 24.04 17.23 3.45
N GLU A 562 22.96 17.25 2.67
CA GLU A 562 22.06 18.40 2.53
C GLU A 562 20.58 18.00 2.55
N ALA A 563 19.72 18.88 3.09
CA ALA A 563 18.27 18.72 3.09
C ALA A 563 17.59 20.07 2.81
N THR A 564 16.50 20.07 2.04
CA THR A 564 15.75 21.29 1.68
C THR A 564 14.26 21.11 1.98
N ARG A 565 13.61 22.16 2.50
CA ARG A 565 12.16 22.22 2.73
C ARG A 565 11.58 23.56 2.29
N LYS A 566 10.25 23.62 2.13
CA LYS A 566 9.49 24.81 1.71
C LYS A 566 8.76 25.46 2.89
N MET A 567 8.58 26.78 2.85
CA MET A 567 7.80 27.54 3.83
C MET A 567 7.04 28.70 3.18
N LEU A 568 5.93 29.11 3.77
CA LEU A 568 5.06 30.19 3.30
C LEU A 568 5.06 31.35 4.30
N LEU A 569 5.60 32.49 3.88
CA LEU A 569 5.50 33.75 4.63
C LEU A 569 4.20 34.45 4.25
N LEU A 570 3.38 34.82 5.23
CA LEU A 570 2.21 35.67 5.08
C LEU A 570 2.44 37.00 5.81
N LYS A 571 2.02 38.11 5.22
CA LYS A 571 2.05 39.45 5.83
C LYS A 571 0.67 40.04 5.87
#